data_AF-A0A929K7K2-F1
#
_entry.id   AF-A0A929K7K2-F1
#
_cell.length_a   1.000
_cell.length_b   1.000
_cell.length_c   1.000
_cell.angle_alpha   90.00
_cell.angle_beta   90.00
_cell.angle_gamma   90.00
#
_symmetry.space_group_name_H-M   'P 1'
#
loop_
_entity.id
_entity.type
_entity.pdbx_description
1 polymer ?
#
loop_
_entity_poly.entity_id
_entity_poly.type
_entity_poly.pdbx_seq_one_letter_code
_entity_poly.pdbx_strand_id
1 'polypeptide(L)'
;LLIGVMVLVGYQKIIDKHISSHGNQRNLSWGWTAVIWLAYILSEGDHRKVALREYVRGMKNVLEQVTGKEIDELDFTDDRLAILLRHFSNRKWWIKIENDLSENSIEVYELPKEVVRCD
;
A
#
# COMPACT_ATOMS: atom_id res chain seq x y z
N LEU A 1 -6.35 -9.86 -7.49
CA LEU A 1 -7.44 -9.47 -6.56
C LEU A 1 -6.95 -8.49 -5.49
N LEU A 2 -5.96 -8.85 -4.66
CA LEU A 2 -5.45 -8.02 -3.56
C LEU A 2 -5.03 -6.58 -3.96
N ILE A 3 -4.13 -6.43 -4.94
CA ILE A 3 -3.69 -5.11 -5.42
C ILE A 3 -4.88 -4.27 -5.90
N GLY A 4 -5.81 -4.86 -6.64
CA GLY A 4 -7.01 -4.18 -7.13
C GLY A 4 -7.88 -3.65 -5.98
N VAL A 5 -8.08 -4.44 -4.92
CA VAL A 5 -8.82 -4.01 -3.73
C VAL A 5 -8.09 -2.86 -3.02
N MET A 6 -6.77 -2.95 -2.83
CA MET A 6 -6.00 -1.87 -2.19
C MET A 6 -6.02 -0.57 -3.00
N VAL A 7 -6.02 -0.66 -4.33
CA VAL A 7 -6.17 0.50 -5.22
C VAL A 7 -7.58 1.08 -5.10
N LEU A 8 -8.62 0.24 -5.07
CA LEU A 8 -10.01 0.68 -4.89
C LEU A 8 -10.19 1.40 -3.55
N VAL A 9 -9.64 0.86 -2.47
CA VAL A 9 -9.65 1.46 -1.13
C VAL A 9 -8.75 2.71 -1.04
N GLY A 10 -7.89 2.94 -2.03
CA GLY A 10 -7.10 4.17 -2.15
C GLY A 10 -5.72 4.13 -1.49
N TYR A 11 -5.24 2.97 -1.03
CA TYR A 11 -3.93 2.82 -0.36
C TYR A 11 -2.79 3.48 -1.15
N GLN A 12 -2.66 3.13 -2.44
CA GLN A 12 -1.59 3.66 -3.27
C GLN A 12 -1.63 5.19 -3.33
N LYS A 13 -2.79 5.75 -3.67
CA LYS A 13 -2.96 7.21 -3.86
C LYS A 13 -2.77 7.99 -2.56
N ILE A 14 -3.31 7.49 -1.44
CA ILE A 14 -3.23 8.17 -0.14
C ILE A 14 -1.80 8.15 0.39
N ILE A 15 -1.08 7.04 0.23
CA ILE A 15 0.32 6.96 0.63
C ILE A 15 1.17 7.94 -0.20
N ASP A 16 0.99 7.97 -1.52
CA ASP A 16 1.72 8.92 -2.39
C ASP A 16 1.37 10.39 -2.12
N LYS A 17 0.15 10.68 -1.65
CA LYS A 17 -0.26 12.03 -1.23
C LYS A 17 0.56 12.54 -0.04
N HIS A 18 0.92 11.66 0.91
CA HIS A 18 1.57 12.06 2.16
C HIS A 18 3.07 11.79 2.18
N ILE A 19 3.56 10.85 1.37
CA ILE A 19 4.98 10.51 1.24
C ILE A 19 5.46 10.97 -0.14
N SER A 20 6.03 12.17 -0.20
CA SER A 20 6.56 12.72 -1.45
C SER A 20 7.81 11.97 -1.91
N SER A 21 7.88 11.73 -3.23
CA SER A 21 9.11 11.28 -3.87
C SER A 21 10.05 12.46 -4.09
N HIS A 22 11.28 12.40 -3.56
CA HIS A 22 12.30 13.44 -3.74
C HIS A 22 13.48 12.94 -4.58
N GLY A 23 13.75 13.64 -5.69
CA GLY A 23 15.05 13.80 -6.37
C GLY A 23 15.74 12.54 -6.94
N ASN A 24 16.10 11.59 -6.07
CA ASN A 24 16.96 10.44 -6.39
C ASN A 24 16.23 9.09 -6.23
N GLN A 25 14.91 9.10 -6.21
CA GLN A 25 14.11 7.89 -6.06
C GLN A 25 13.85 7.25 -7.43
N ARG A 26 13.79 5.91 -7.47
CA ARG A 26 13.47 5.18 -8.71
C ARG A 26 12.03 5.46 -9.15
N ASN A 27 11.69 5.05 -10.37
CA ASN A 27 10.42 5.39 -11.02
C ASN A 27 9.16 4.93 -10.27
N LEU A 28 9.23 3.82 -9.51
CA LEU A 28 8.09 3.34 -8.74
C LEU A 28 7.79 4.28 -7.57
N SER A 29 6.53 4.59 -7.28
CA SER A 29 6.17 5.47 -6.16
C SER A 29 6.17 4.74 -4.81
N TRP A 30 6.09 5.46 -3.69
CA TRP A 30 6.02 4.85 -2.35
C TRP A 30 4.71 4.10 -2.14
N GLY A 31 3.60 4.64 -2.64
CA GLY A 31 2.30 3.99 -2.61
C GLY A 31 2.31 2.66 -3.36
N TRP A 32 2.91 2.62 -4.56
CA TRP A 32 3.06 1.35 -5.29
C TRP A 32 4.02 0.38 -4.60
N THR A 33 5.13 0.88 -4.06
CA THR A 33 6.07 0.06 -3.27
C THR A 33 5.34 -0.58 -2.07
N ALA A 34 4.53 0.19 -1.35
CA ALA A 34 3.77 -0.28 -0.20
C ALA A 34 2.67 -1.27 -0.57
N VAL A 35 1.88 -0.99 -1.60
CA VAL A 35 0.78 -1.86 -2.04
C VAL A 35 1.30 -3.21 -2.55
N ILE A 36 2.39 -3.22 -3.31
CA ILE A 36 2.97 -4.48 -3.81
C ILE A 36 3.57 -5.29 -2.66
N TRP A 37 4.26 -4.63 -1.72
CA TRP A 37 4.79 -5.32 -0.55
C TRP A 37 3.69 -5.86 0.36
N LEU A 38 2.62 -5.10 0.60
CA LEU A 38 1.48 -5.57 1.38
C LEU A 38 0.77 -6.74 0.68
N ALA A 39 0.62 -6.69 -0.65
CA ALA A 39 0.05 -7.81 -1.41
C ALA A 39 0.90 -9.08 -1.26
N TYR A 40 2.23 -8.96 -1.29
CA TYR A 40 3.14 -10.06 -1.03
C TYR A 40 3.00 -10.62 0.40
N ILE A 41 2.98 -9.75 1.42
CA ILE A 41 2.80 -10.18 2.81
C ILE A 41 1.51 -10.98 2.98
N LEU A 42 0.42 -10.52 2.34
CA LEU A 42 -0.88 -11.16 2.45
C LEU A 42 -1.00 -12.44 1.60
N SER A 43 -0.27 -12.56 0.49
CA SER A 43 -0.31 -13.76 -0.36
C SER A 43 0.60 -14.88 0.16
N GLU A 44 1.82 -14.52 0.58
CA GLU A 44 2.85 -15.49 0.98
C GLU A 44 2.93 -15.68 2.50
N GLY A 45 2.30 -14.81 3.30
CA GLY A 45 2.45 -14.81 4.75
C GLY A 45 3.86 -14.45 5.23
N ASP A 46 4.67 -13.84 4.36
CA ASP A 46 6.08 -13.53 4.62
C ASP A 46 6.33 -12.03 4.53
N HIS A 47 6.96 -11.47 5.56
CA HIS A 47 7.30 -10.05 5.65
C HIS A 47 8.78 -9.75 5.35
N ARG A 48 9.58 -10.79 5.11
CA ARG A 48 11.02 -10.67 4.89
C ARG A 48 11.30 -9.99 3.56
N LYS A 49 12.15 -8.97 3.60
CA LYS A 49 12.51 -8.13 2.46
C LYS A 49 13.32 -8.85 1.37
N VAL A 50 14.11 -9.86 1.74
CA VAL A 50 14.88 -10.66 0.77
C VAL A 50 13.95 -11.48 -0.13
N ALA A 51 12.95 -12.12 0.46
CA ALA A 51 12.01 -12.97 -0.25
C ALA A 51 11.07 -12.16 -1.17
N LEU A 52 10.76 -10.90 -0.82
CA LEU A 52 10.01 -10.00 -1.70
C LEU A 52 10.70 -9.77 -3.06
N ARG A 53 12.04 -9.64 -3.10
CA ARG A 53 12.74 -9.40 -4.37
C ARG A 53 12.64 -10.59 -5.31
N GLU A 54 12.78 -11.80 -4.78
CA GLU A 54 12.62 -13.03 -5.56
C GLU A 54 11.19 -13.17 -6.10
N TYR A 55 10.20 -12.85 -5.26
CA TYR A 55 8.80 -12.79 -5.67
C TYR A 55 8.57 -11.78 -6.81
N VAL A 56 9.05 -10.54 -6.67
CA VAL A 56 8.89 -9.50 -7.69
C VAL A 56 9.56 -9.91 -9.01
N ARG A 57 10.74 -10.53 -8.95
CA ARG A 57 11.41 -11.07 -10.14
C ARG A 57 10.56 -12.12 -10.85
N GLY A 58 9.97 -13.06 -10.11
CA GLY A 58 9.11 -14.11 -10.68
C GLY A 58 7.76 -13.60 -11.18
N MET A 59 7.23 -12.55 -10.55
CA MET A 59 5.90 -12.00 -10.83
C MET A 59 5.91 -10.74 -11.70
N LYS A 60 7.07 -10.30 -12.18
CA LYS A 60 7.26 -9.01 -12.87
C LYS A 60 6.18 -8.72 -13.91
N ASN A 61 6.03 -9.60 -14.90
CA ASN A 61 5.06 -9.39 -15.99
C ASN A 61 3.62 -9.19 -15.49
N VAL A 62 3.21 -9.94 -14.47
CA VAL A 62 1.86 -9.83 -13.90
C VAL A 62 1.71 -8.53 -13.13
N LEU A 63 2.71 -8.17 -12.33
CA LEU A 63 2.69 -6.91 -11.57
C LEU A 63 2.67 -5.71 -12.51
N GLU A 64 3.45 -5.70 -13.58
CA GLU A 64 3.44 -4.64 -14.58
C GLU A 64 2.08 -4.52 -15.28
N GLN A 65 1.47 -5.64 -15.67
CA GLN A 65 0.14 -5.64 -16.30
C GLN A 65 -0.97 -5.16 -15.35
N VAL A 66 -0.93 -5.59 -14.09
CA VAL A 66 -1.97 -5.24 -13.10
C VAL A 66 -1.83 -3.81 -12.61
N THR A 67 -0.61 -3.28 -12.52
CA THR A 67 -0.36 -1.93 -12.01
C THR A 67 -0.23 -0.87 -13.10
N GLY A 68 0.05 -1.28 -14.35
CA GLY A 68 0.40 -0.37 -15.45
C GLY A 68 1.70 0.39 -15.20
N LYS A 69 2.58 -0.12 -14.34
CA LYS A 69 3.88 0.49 -13.99
C LYS A 69 5.02 -0.40 -14.47
N GLU A 70 6.12 0.23 -14.83
CA GLU A 70 7.39 -0.46 -14.98
C GLU A 70 7.88 -0.88 -13.59
N ILE A 71 8.21 -2.17 -13.44
CA ILE A 71 8.60 -2.74 -12.15
C ILE A 71 9.96 -3.42 -12.28
N ASP A 72 10.85 -3.06 -11.36
CA ASP A 72 12.17 -3.68 -11.23
C ASP A 72 12.37 -4.24 -9.82
N GLU A 73 13.07 -5.37 -9.70
CA GLU A 73 13.35 -5.98 -8.39
C GLU A 73 14.15 -5.04 -7.46
N LEU A 74 14.92 -4.11 -8.03
CA LEU A 74 15.64 -3.08 -7.28
C LEU A 74 14.72 -1.96 -6.75
N ASP A 75 13.45 -1.93 -7.15
CA ASP A 75 12.44 -1.11 -6.47
C ASP A 75 12.07 -1.66 -5.08
N PHE A 76 12.55 -2.87 -4.76
CA PHE A 76 12.25 -3.57 -3.51
C PHE A 76 13.51 -3.97 -2.74
N THR A 77 14.57 -3.15 -2.84
CA THR A 77 15.77 -3.34 -2.02
C THR A 77 15.48 -3.19 -0.52
N ASP A 78 16.29 -3.85 0.29
CA ASP A 78 16.16 -3.77 1.76
C ASP A 78 16.23 -2.32 2.27
N ASP A 79 17.17 -1.53 1.73
CA ASP A 79 17.34 -0.11 2.05
C ASP A 79 16.10 0.71 1.72
N ARG A 80 15.49 0.47 0.55
CA ARG A 80 14.29 1.20 0.14
C ARG A 80 13.10 0.85 1.02
N LEU A 81 12.91 -0.42 1.36
CA LEU A 81 11.85 -0.84 2.27
C LEU A 81 12.10 -0.34 3.70
N ALA A 82 13.36 -0.23 4.12
CA ALA A 82 13.71 0.40 5.39
C ALA A 82 13.32 1.89 5.40
N ILE A 83 13.55 2.62 4.30
CA ILE A 83 13.12 4.02 4.16
C ILE A 83 11.60 4.13 4.21
N LEU A 84 10.87 3.26 3.49
CA LEU A 84 9.41 3.21 3.55
C LEU A 84 8.90 2.99 4.98
N LEU A 85 9.48 2.05 5.72
CA LEU A 85 9.13 1.82 7.12
C LEU A 85 9.44 3.05 8.01
N ARG A 86 10.53 3.79 7.75
CA ARG A 86 10.83 5.05 8.47
C ARG A 86 9.78 6.13 8.18
N HIS A 87 9.25 6.17 6.96
CA HIS A 87 8.13 7.05 6.65
C HIS A 87 6.88 6.65 7.45
N PHE A 88 6.54 5.36 7.49
CA PHE A 88 5.40 4.88 8.28
C PHE A 88 5.60 5.03 9.80
N SER A 89 6.83 4.98 10.31
CA SER A 89 7.10 5.22 11.73
C SER A 89 6.96 6.70 12.13
N ASN A 90 6.93 7.63 11.16
CA ASN A 90 6.73 9.04 11.44
C ASN A 90 5.26 9.34 11.77
N ARG A 91 4.97 9.57 13.04
CA ARG A 91 3.61 9.83 13.55
C ARG A 91 2.87 10.94 12.80
N LYS A 92 3.57 12.01 12.35
CA LYS A 92 2.94 13.13 11.62
C LYS A 92 2.40 12.69 10.25
N TRP A 93 3.10 11.80 9.57
CA TRP A 93 2.66 11.25 8.28
C TRP A 93 1.63 10.14 8.50
N TRP A 94 1.87 9.27 9.48
CA TRP A 94 0.99 8.15 9.78
C TRP A 94 -0.44 8.59 10.10
N ILE A 95 -0.64 9.57 10.99
CA ILE A 95 -1.98 10.05 11.36
C ILE A 95 -2.75 10.56 10.13
N LYS A 96 -2.07 11.24 9.20
CA LYS A 96 -2.72 11.75 7.99
C LYS A 96 -3.10 10.65 7.02
N ILE A 97 -2.23 9.64 6.86
CA ILE A 97 -2.50 8.46 6.04
C ILE A 97 -3.68 7.68 6.62
N GLU A 98 -3.69 7.45 7.93
CA GLU A 98 -4.75 6.73 8.64
C GLU A 98 -6.10 7.44 8.55
N ASN A 99 -6.14 8.76 8.77
CA ASN A 99 -7.37 9.54 8.64
C ASN A 99 -7.93 9.48 7.21
N ASP A 100 -7.10 9.76 6.21
CA ASP A 100 -7.53 9.74 4.80
C ASP A 100 -7.99 8.33 4.38
N LEU A 101 -7.32 7.27 4.86
CA LEU A 101 -7.75 5.89 4.58
C LEU A 101 -9.08 5.57 5.24
N SER A 102 -9.28 6.00 6.49
CA SER A 102 -10.51 5.76 7.24
C SER A 102 -11.70 6.46 6.57
N GLU A 103 -11.53 7.74 6.20
CA GLU A 103 -12.55 8.51 5.47
C GLU A 103 -12.90 7.87 4.11
N ASN A 104 -11.91 7.27 3.42
CA ASN A 104 -12.13 6.65 2.11
C ASN A 104 -12.67 5.21 2.19
N SER A 105 -12.63 4.57 3.36
CA SER A 105 -13.01 3.16 3.54
C SER A 105 -14.29 2.96 4.35
N ILE A 106 -14.65 3.94 5.19
CA ILE A 106 -15.74 3.83 6.16
C ILE A 106 -16.81 4.85 5.79
N GLU A 107 -17.96 4.35 5.34
CA GLU A 107 -19.17 5.16 5.24
C GLU A 107 -19.95 5.07 6.56
N VAL A 108 -20.17 6.21 7.21
CA VAL A 108 -21.02 6.29 8.40
C VAL A 108 -22.46 6.46 7.94
N TYR A 109 -23.25 5.40 8.06
CA TYR A 109 -24.68 5.47 7.80
C TYR A 109 -25.41 5.95 9.06
N GLU A 110 -26.26 6.96 8.91
CA GLU A 110 -27.24 7.29 9.94
C GLU A 110 -28.32 6.20 9.92
N LEU A 111 -28.24 5.28 10.87
CA LEU A 111 -29.26 4.24 11.01
C LEU A 111 -30.55 4.85 11.57
N PRO A 112 -31.72 4.55 10.97
CA PRO A 112 -33.00 5.03 11.49
C PRO A 112 -33.21 4.49 12.92
N LYS A 113 -33.43 5.41 13.86
CA LYS A 113 -33.54 5.12 15.31
C LYS A 113 -34.92 4.57 15.71
N GLU A 114 -35.84 4.46 14.74
CA GLU A 114 -37.26 4.20 15.01
C GLU A 114 -37.55 2.76 15.43
N VAL A 115 -36.76 1.78 14.98
CA VAL A 115 -36.93 0.37 15.37
C VAL A 115 -35.56 -0.26 15.61
N VAL A 116 -35.24 -0.48 16.88
CA VAL A 116 -34.13 -1.35 17.28
C VAL A 116 -34.74 -2.73 17.50
N ARG A 117 -34.36 -3.71 16.65
CA ARG A 117 -34.65 -5.11 16.93
C ARG A 117 -33.66 -5.59 17.98
N CYS A 118 -34.11 -5.77 19.21
CA CYS A 118 -33.39 -6.55 20.21
C CYS A 118 -33.71 -8.02 19.97
N ASP A 119 -32.69 -8.83 19.67
CA ASP A 119 -32.76 -10.28 19.73
C ASP A 119 -32.34 -10.82 21.11
#